data_AF-A0A172UFV8-F1
#
_entry.id   AF-A0A172UFV8-F1
#
_cell.length_a   1.000
_cell.length_b   1.000
_cell.length_c   1.000
_cell.angle_alpha   90.00
_cell.angle_beta   90.00
_cell.angle_gamma   90.00
#
_symmetry.space_group_name_H-M   'P 1'
#
loop_
_entity.id
_entity.type
_entity.pdbx_description
1 polymer ?
#
loop_
_entity_poly.entity_id
_entity_poly.type
_entity_poly.pdbx_seq_one_letter_code
_entity_poly.pdbx_strand_id
1 'polypeptide(L)'
;MKLSKLSLAIVAVMGAGSFAEAVALDLYVDDKTKQIFAEPGPGRTKLGSFEKVEDNAKQKADLTAIQTDLELKTNELKAIEEHIVAQREDKAKNDEKWFNKINMRGYTQMRYNQPLSGDRVAGEPELKSVGDGSIGNNSNFSLRRVRLVFSGDINDYISLYLQPDFATTNGDLNFAQLRDAYADLAFDKAHEYRIRAGQSKVPFGWENLQSSQNRLTLDRDDALNSAVPSERDLGLFAYWSPSDVQKLWKDLTKKGLKTSGDYGVLGIGVYNGQGINKAEANDGMYLVAHSTYPFELGFLGSAMRGQVLEIGADALSGRFNRSTAAYTSRFGSGTPTARDNSEDRVGVHAVLFPQPFGLQAEWNWGAGSTLDPVTNVIDRKHLEGGYVQAMYKIDEVFGTKGTMFPYVKWQTYDGAWKGVTNAPRVSVDEVEAGVEYQINKALELTVAYSTMNRTQIQTQTTAAGFLQQASGDMIRTQLQFNY
;
A
#
# COMPACT_ATOMS: atom_id res chain seq x y z
N MET A 1 -4.82 -29.68 25.29
CA MET A 1 -4.94 -29.74 26.76
C MET A 1 -4.78 -28.34 27.31
N LYS A 2 -5.82 -27.81 27.96
CA LYS A 2 -5.92 -26.40 28.41
C LYS A 2 -5.55 -26.31 29.90
N LEU A 3 -4.72 -25.32 30.23
CA LEU A 3 -4.28 -25.00 31.59
C LEU A 3 -5.39 -24.26 32.36
N SER A 4 -5.54 -24.64 33.62
CA SER A 4 -6.59 -24.23 34.55
C SER A 4 -6.36 -22.85 35.15
N LYS A 5 -7.46 -22.10 35.31
CA LYS A 5 -7.52 -20.84 36.06
C LYS A 5 -7.60 -21.16 37.56
N LEU A 6 -6.71 -20.56 38.33
CA LEU A 6 -6.70 -20.59 39.79
C LEU A 6 -7.70 -19.54 40.29
N SER A 7 -8.81 -19.98 40.88
CA SER A 7 -9.76 -19.11 41.58
C SER A 7 -9.31 -18.92 43.02
N LEU A 8 -9.02 -17.69 43.41
CA LEU A 8 -8.69 -17.31 44.79
C LEU A 8 -10.00 -17.24 45.59
N ALA A 9 -10.15 -18.13 46.58
CA ALA A 9 -11.27 -18.14 47.50
C ALA A 9 -11.06 -17.08 48.59
N ILE A 10 -11.95 -16.09 48.66
CA ILE A 10 -12.05 -15.17 49.79
C ILE A 10 -13.12 -15.73 50.73
N VAL A 11 -12.68 -16.20 51.89
CA VAL A 11 -13.54 -16.55 53.02
C VAL A 11 -13.91 -15.25 53.75
N ALA A 12 -15.14 -14.79 53.57
CA ALA A 12 -15.72 -13.73 54.38
C ALA A 12 -16.52 -14.38 55.54
N VAL A 13 -15.93 -14.41 56.72
CA VAL A 13 -16.61 -14.67 57.99
C VAL A 13 -16.94 -13.31 58.60
N MET A 14 -18.22 -12.99 58.74
CA MET A 14 -18.85 -12.06 59.70
C MET A 14 -20.33 -12.00 59.28
N GLY A 15 -21.28 -12.60 59.99
CA GLY A 15 -21.55 -12.44 61.41
C GLY A 15 -22.90 -11.73 61.49
N ALA A 16 -23.98 -12.51 61.61
CA ALA A 16 -25.34 -11.99 61.76
C ALA A 16 -25.43 -11.12 63.01
N GLY A 17 -25.66 -9.82 62.83
CA GLY A 17 -25.96 -8.88 63.90
C GLY A 17 -27.42 -8.46 63.78
N SER A 18 -28.29 -9.16 64.51
CA SER A 18 -29.64 -8.70 64.83
C SER A 18 -29.53 -7.32 65.46
N PHE A 19 -30.23 -6.32 64.91
CA PHE A 19 -30.38 -5.02 65.57
C PHE A 19 -31.08 -5.25 66.90
N ALA A 20 -30.38 -5.02 68.01
CA ALA A 20 -31.03 -4.87 69.30
C ALA A 20 -31.79 -3.54 69.27
N GLU A 21 -33.12 -3.59 69.38
CA GLU A 21 -33.89 -2.42 69.76
C GLU A 21 -33.34 -1.94 71.11
N ALA A 22 -32.88 -0.69 71.14
CA ALA A 22 -32.45 -0.07 72.38
C ALA A 22 -33.67 0.06 73.30
N VAL A 23 -33.66 -0.71 74.39
CA VAL A 23 -34.71 -0.67 75.40
C VAL A 23 -34.55 0.64 76.18
N ALA A 24 -35.40 1.62 75.87
CA ALA A 24 -35.47 2.86 76.65
C ALA A 24 -35.95 2.53 78.08
N LEU A 25 -35.18 2.92 79.09
CA LEU A 25 -35.52 2.72 80.50
C LEU A 25 -36.24 3.96 81.03
N ASP A 26 -37.50 3.80 81.43
CA ASP A 26 -38.26 4.85 82.10
C ASP A 26 -37.78 5.01 83.55
N LEU A 27 -37.34 6.20 83.93
CA LEU A 27 -36.92 6.49 85.30
C LEU A 27 -37.90 7.44 85.98
N TYR A 28 -38.17 7.17 87.25
CA TYR A 28 -39.05 7.92 88.13
C TYR A 28 -38.30 8.29 89.40
N VAL A 29 -38.52 9.49 89.94
CA VAL A 29 -37.96 9.89 91.24
C VAL A 29 -39.06 9.90 92.29
N ASP A 30 -38.80 9.32 93.46
CA ASP A 30 -39.70 9.43 94.60
C ASP A 30 -39.55 10.80 95.26
N ASP A 31 -40.66 11.55 95.36
CA ASP A 31 -40.61 12.97 95.72
C ASP A 31 -40.22 13.20 97.19
N LYS A 32 -40.32 12.19 98.04
CA LYS A 32 -39.94 12.26 99.47
C LYS A 32 -38.53 11.78 99.73
N THR A 33 -38.17 10.62 99.17
CA THR A 33 -36.88 9.96 99.45
C THR A 33 -35.79 10.36 98.47
N LYS A 34 -36.17 11.00 97.35
CA LYS A 34 -35.28 11.38 96.23
C LYS A 34 -34.54 10.19 95.58
N GLN A 35 -35.02 8.96 95.81
CA GLN A 35 -34.50 7.75 95.18
C GLN A 35 -35.09 7.56 93.77
N ILE A 36 -34.32 6.96 92.87
CA ILE A 36 -34.70 6.72 91.47
C ILE A 36 -35.15 5.28 91.29
N PHE A 37 -36.27 5.08 90.57
CA PHE A 37 -36.91 3.79 90.30
C PHE A 37 -37.19 3.63 88.81
N ALA A 38 -37.19 2.39 88.31
CA ALA A 38 -37.48 2.07 86.92
C ALA A 38 -38.99 1.81 86.62
N GLU A 39 -39.86 1.99 87.63
CA GLU A 39 -41.29 1.69 87.54
C GLU A 39 -42.15 2.74 88.29
N PRO A 40 -43.36 3.05 87.78
CA PRO A 40 -44.24 4.05 88.37
C PRO A 40 -44.78 3.61 89.75
N GLY A 41 -45.06 4.57 90.64
CA GLY A 41 -45.61 4.29 91.98
C GLY A 41 -46.13 5.55 92.69
N PRO A 42 -46.91 5.42 93.78
CA PRO A 42 -47.51 6.54 94.48
C PRO A 42 -46.46 7.50 95.04
N GLY A 43 -46.55 8.79 94.69
CA GLY A 43 -45.56 9.80 95.11
C GLY A 43 -44.25 9.79 94.30
N ARG A 44 -44.23 9.12 93.14
CA ARG A 44 -43.11 9.14 92.19
C ARG A 44 -43.45 9.97 90.96
N THR A 45 -42.55 10.88 90.60
CA THR A 45 -42.65 11.71 89.40
C THR A 45 -41.76 11.15 88.30
N LYS A 46 -42.30 10.99 87.08
CA LYS A 46 -41.53 10.50 85.93
C LYS A 46 -40.47 11.52 85.54
N LEU A 47 -39.21 11.08 85.48
CA LEU A 47 -38.09 11.89 85.01
C LEU A 47 -37.94 11.86 83.49
N GLY A 48 -38.29 10.73 82.86
CA GLY A 48 -38.20 10.55 81.40
C GLY A 48 -37.81 9.12 81.01
N SER A 49 -37.70 8.87 79.71
CA SER A 49 -37.17 7.63 79.14
C SER A 49 -35.70 7.86 78.75
N PHE A 50 -34.79 6.99 79.20
CA PHE A 50 -33.35 7.16 79.00
C PHE A 50 -32.78 5.97 78.22
N GLU A 51 -31.93 6.25 77.24
CA GLU A 51 -31.23 5.27 76.41
C GLU A 51 -29.73 5.31 76.74
N LYS A 52 -29.08 4.13 76.84
CA LYS A 52 -27.65 4.05 77.13
C LYS A 52 -26.85 4.43 75.88
N VAL A 53 -26.19 5.59 75.88
CA VAL A 53 -25.27 5.98 74.81
C VAL A 53 -23.88 5.43 75.13
N GLU A 54 -23.40 4.44 74.36
CA GLU A 54 -21.98 4.05 74.38
C GLU A 54 -21.18 4.93 73.40
N ASP A 55 -20.03 5.43 73.87
CA ASP A 55 -19.16 6.40 73.19
C ASP A 55 -18.41 5.77 71.99
N ASN A 56 -19.15 5.41 70.94
CA ASN A 56 -18.63 4.73 69.74
C ASN A 56 -18.02 5.68 68.69
N ALA A 57 -17.95 6.99 68.96
CA ALA A 57 -17.51 7.99 67.99
C ALA A 57 -16.04 7.82 67.59
N LYS A 58 -15.17 7.39 68.51
CA LYS A 58 -13.73 7.24 68.27
C LYS A 58 -13.42 5.99 67.43
N GLN A 59 -14.06 4.86 67.72
CA GLN A 59 -13.93 3.64 66.92
C GLN A 59 -14.48 3.81 65.50
N LYS A 60 -15.59 4.55 65.35
CA LYS A 60 -16.17 4.82 64.03
C LYS A 60 -15.25 5.69 63.18
N ALA A 61 -14.61 6.70 63.78
CA ALA A 61 -13.62 7.56 63.13
C ALA A 61 -12.35 6.79 62.72
N ASP A 62 -11.82 5.92 63.59
CA ASP A 62 -10.65 5.08 63.28
C ASP A 62 -10.96 4.08 62.15
N LEU A 63 -12.16 3.48 62.15
CA LEU A 63 -12.61 2.59 61.07
C LEU A 63 -12.76 3.34 59.73
N THR A 64 -13.23 4.59 59.75
CA THR A 64 -13.33 5.39 58.52
C THR A 64 -11.95 5.76 57.99
N ALA A 65 -11.02 6.14 58.87
CA ALA A 65 -9.63 6.43 58.48
C ALA A 65 -8.94 5.20 57.87
N ILE A 66 -9.14 4.01 58.44
CA ILE A 66 -8.61 2.75 57.91
C ILE A 66 -9.22 2.42 56.54
N GLN A 67 -10.53 2.64 56.35
CA GLN A 67 -11.18 2.45 55.06
C GLN A 67 -10.62 3.39 53.98
N THR A 68 -10.41 4.66 54.31
CA THR A 68 -9.82 5.63 53.38
C THR A 68 -8.37 5.28 53.02
N ASP A 69 -7.55 4.84 53.99
CA ASP A 69 -6.18 4.38 53.73
C ASP A 69 -6.13 3.12 52.85
N LEU A 70 -7.08 2.20 53.06
CA LEU A 70 -7.22 1.00 52.22
C LEU A 70 -7.64 1.33 50.78
N GLU A 71 -8.56 2.28 50.59
CA GLU A 71 -8.96 2.74 49.26
C GLU A 71 -7.80 3.43 48.53
N LEU A 72 -7.05 4.29 49.21
CA LEU A 72 -5.86 4.94 48.65
C LEU A 72 -4.81 3.92 48.21
N LYS A 73 -4.46 2.96 49.08
CA LYS A 73 -3.52 1.88 48.77
C LYS A 73 -4.01 0.98 47.62
N THR A 74 -5.32 0.73 47.54
CA THR A 74 -5.91 -0.05 46.45
C THR A 74 -5.78 0.68 45.12
N ASN A 75 -5.99 2.00 45.11
CA ASN A 75 -5.81 2.83 43.92
C ASN A 75 -4.33 2.92 43.49
N GLU A 76 -3.40 3.05 44.44
CA GLU A 76 -1.96 3.01 44.17
C GLU A 76 -1.52 1.66 43.60
N LEU A 77 -1.98 0.55 44.18
CA LEU A 77 -1.71 -0.80 43.68
C LEU A 77 -2.23 -0.98 42.25
N LYS A 78 -3.44 -0.48 41.96
CA LYS A 78 -4.02 -0.54 40.62
C LYS A 78 -3.21 0.29 39.61
N ALA A 79 -2.77 1.49 39.98
CA ALA A 79 -1.93 2.32 39.14
C ALA A 79 -0.55 1.69 38.88
N ILE A 80 0.06 1.06 39.90
CA ILE A 80 1.32 0.31 39.76
C ILE A 80 1.12 -0.91 38.85
N GLU A 81 0.01 -1.63 38.98
CA GLU A 81 -0.30 -2.80 38.16
C GLU A 81 -0.54 -2.41 36.69
N GLU A 82 -1.29 -1.34 36.44
CA GLU A 82 -1.45 -0.75 35.10
C GLU A 82 -0.10 -0.31 34.51
N HIS A 83 0.78 0.30 35.30
CA HIS A 83 2.11 0.69 34.87
C HIS A 83 3.03 -0.53 34.58
N ILE A 84 2.95 -1.59 35.38
CA ILE A 84 3.71 -2.84 35.17
C ILE A 84 3.18 -3.58 33.94
N VAL A 85 1.87 -3.60 33.70
CA VAL A 85 1.26 -4.19 32.50
C VAL A 85 1.70 -3.40 31.26
N ALA A 86 1.61 -2.07 31.28
CA ALA A 86 2.10 -1.22 30.19
C ALA A 86 3.59 -1.43 29.92
N GLN A 87 4.43 -1.46 30.98
CA GLN A 87 5.86 -1.74 30.83
C GLN A 87 6.14 -3.16 30.30
N ARG A 88 5.35 -4.17 30.71
CA ARG A 88 5.48 -5.54 30.19
C ARG A 88 5.04 -5.65 28.74
N GLU A 89 3.98 -4.95 28.34
CA GLU A 89 3.51 -4.89 26.95
C GLU A 89 4.51 -4.15 26.05
N ASP A 90 5.06 -3.03 26.52
CA ASP A 90 6.12 -2.30 25.82
C ASP A 90 7.40 -3.14 25.70
N LYS A 91 7.78 -3.85 26.77
CA LYS A 91 8.92 -4.77 26.76
C LYS A 91 8.68 -5.99 25.87
N ALA A 92 7.46 -6.53 25.83
CA ALA A 92 7.08 -7.62 24.94
C ALA A 92 7.07 -7.20 23.46
N LYS A 93 6.66 -5.95 23.15
CA LYS A 93 6.79 -5.36 21.80
C LYS A 93 8.25 -5.12 21.40
N ASN A 94 9.12 -4.78 22.36
CA ASN A 94 10.55 -4.57 22.14
C ASN A 94 11.38 -5.87 22.08
N ASP A 95 10.98 -6.93 22.78
CA ASP A 95 11.65 -8.25 22.75
C ASP A 95 11.25 -9.11 21.54
N GLU A 96 10.25 -8.68 20.76
CA GLU A 96 9.92 -9.34 19.50
C GLU A 96 11.02 -9.09 18.47
N LYS A 97 11.83 -10.13 18.25
CA LYS A 97 12.93 -10.12 17.29
C LYS A 97 12.44 -9.64 15.92
N TRP A 98 13.20 -8.74 15.29
CA TRP A 98 12.81 -8.09 14.02
C TRP A 98 12.35 -9.07 12.95
N PHE A 99 12.96 -10.26 12.86
CA PHE A 99 12.58 -11.27 11.86
C PHE A 99 11.18 -11.86 12.06
N ASN A 100 10.58 -11.74 13.25
CA ASN A 100 9.17 -12.10 13.48
C ASN A 100 8.19 -11.04 12.92
N LYS A 101 8.68 -9.82 12.67
CA LYS A 101 7.92 -8.70 12.09
C LYS A 101 8.00 -8.66 10.57
N ILE A 102 8.86 -9.50 9.98
CA ILE A 102 9.02 -9.61 8.52
C ILE A 102 7.97 -10.57 7.96
N ASN A 103 7.14 -10.06 7.06
CA ASN A 103 6.18 -10.85 6.30
C ASN A 103 6.83 -11.36 5.02
N MET A 104 6.48 -12.60 4.66
CA MET A 104 6.77 -13.18 3.35
C MET A 104 5.46 -13.33 2.58
N ARG A 105 5.45 -12.89 1.33
CA ARG A 105 4.36 -13.13 0.38
C ARG A 105 4.92 -13.30 -1.02
N GLY A 106 4.14 -13.82 -1.94
CA GLY A 106 4.55 -13.92 -3.33
C GLY A 106 3.37 -14.04 -4.29
N TYR A 107 3.73 -14.02 -5.56
CA TYR A 107 2.81 -14.31 -6.64
C TYR A 107 3.55 -14.77 -7.88
N THR A 108 2.87 -15.60 -8.64
CA THR A 108 3.34 -16.08 -9.94
C THR A 108 2.29 -15.77 -10.99
N GLN A 109 2.74 -15.28 -12.14
CA GLN A 109 1.92 -14.97 -13.30
C GLN A 109 2.35 -15.85 -14.46
N MET A 110 1.46 -16.73 -14.90
CA MET A 110 1.61 -17.49 -16.13
C MET A 110 0.78 -16.81 -17.22
N ARG A 111 1.38 -16.59 -18.40
CA ARG A 111 0.77 -15.86 -19.50
C ARG A 111 0.73 -16.67 -20.78
N TYR A 112 -0.32 -16.46 -21.56
CA TYR A 112 -0.51 -16.96 -22.91
C TYR A 112 -1.10 -15.85 -23.78
N ASN A 113 -0.48 -15.60 -24.93
CA ASN A 113 -0.95 -14.63 -25.90
C ASN A 113 -1.23 -15.36 -27.23
N GLN A 114 -2.46 -15.24 -27.73
CA GLN A 114 -2.89 -15.81 -29.00
C GLN A 114 -3.14 -14.69 -30.01
N PRO A 115 -2.26 -14.49 -31.00
CA PRO A 115 -2.56 -13.58 -32.10
C PRO A 115 -3.76 -14.10 -32.91
N LEU A 116 -4.68 -13.18 -33.20
CA LEU A 116 -5.88 -13.39 -34.03
C LEU A 116 -5.69 -12.78 -35.42
N SER A 117 -5.06 -11.61 -35.48
CA SER A 117 -4.72 -10.89 -36.70
C SER A 117 -3.33 -10.26 -36.54
N GLY A 118 -2.86 -9.57 -37.57
CA GLY A 118 -1.53 -8.97 -37.59
C GLY A 118 -0.46 -9.85 -38.22
N ASP A 119 0.71 -9.26 -38.40
CA ASP A 119 1.67 -9.63 -39.44
C ASP A 119 2.31 -11.02 -39.24
N ARG A 120 1.73 -12.00 -39.94
CA ARG A 120 2.29 -13.35 -40.17
C ARG A 120 2.91 -13.49 -41.57
N VAL A 121 3.00 -12.41 -42.32
CA VAL A 121 3.46 -12.41 -43.71
C VAL A 121 4.95 -12.03 -43.77
N ALA A 122 5.72 -12.78 -44.55
CA ALA A 122 7.13 -12.47 -44.77
C ALA A 122 7.28 -11.08 -45.41
N GLY A 123 8.02 -10.18 -44.75
CA GLY A 123 8.30 -8.82 -45.24
C GLY A 123 7.63 -7.71 -44.41
N GLU A 124 6.60 -8.03 -43.65
CA GLU A 124 5.94 -7.10 -42.74
C GLU A 124 6.58 -7.14 -41.33
N PRO A 125 6.58 -6.03 -40.57
CA PRO A 125 7.10 -6.01 -39.22
C PRO A 125 6.24 -6.84 -38.27
N GLU A 126 6.85 -7.81 -37.61
CA GLU A 126 6.20 -8.59 -36.55
C GLU A 126 5.66 -7.66 -35.43
N LEU A 127 4.50 -7.96 -34.85
CA LEU A 127 4.00 -7.26 -33.67
C LEU A 127 4.78 -7.68 -32.42
N LYS A 128 5.40 -6.73 -31.69
CA LYS A 128 6.04 -6.97 -30.38
C LYS A 128 5.82 -5.80 -29.42
N SER A 129 5.77 -6.08 -28.12
CA SER A 129 5.65 -5.06 -27.06
C SER A 129 6.79 -5.13 -26.05
N VAL A 130 7.42 -3.98 -25.79
CA VAL A 130 8.49 -3.83 -24.78
C VAL A 130 8.02 -4.18 -23.36
N GLY A 131 6.71 -4.08 -23.11
CA GLY A 131 6.07 -4.48 -21.86
C GLY A 131 5.85 -5.99 -21.74
N ASP A 132 5.84 -6.73 -22.86
CA ASP A 132 5.57 -8.17 -22.91
C ASP A 132 6.36 -8.86 -24.03
N GLY A 133 7.50 -9.44 -23.67
CA GLY A 133 8.35 -10.19 -24.60
C GLY A 133 7.74 -11.49 -25.13
N SER A 134 6.58 -11.92 -24.61
CA SER A 134 5.83 -13.07 -25.14
C SER A 134 4.84 -12.69 -26.25
N ILE A 135 4.76 -11.42 -26.62
CA ILE A 135 4.05 -10.96 -27.82
C ILE A 135 5.00 -11.11 -29.02
N GLY A 136 4.66 -12.05 -29.91
CA GLY A 136 5.41 -12.36 -31.11
C GLY A 136 5.25 -13.84 -31.48
N ASN A 137 5.93 -14.27 -32.53
CA ASN A 137 5.97 -15.65 -32.97
C ASN A 137 6.77 -16.52 -32.00
N ASN A 138 6.54 -17.84 -32.09
CA ASN A 138 7.22 -18.86 -31.28
C ASN A 138 7.10 -18.62 -29.76
N SER A 139 6.04 -17.92 -29.35
CA SER A 139 5.72 -17.66 -27.95
C SER A 139 4.45 -18.43 -27.60
N ASN A 140 4.56 -19.36 -26.66
CA ASN A 140 3.41 -20.07 -26.09
C ASN A 140 3.25 -19.62 -24.63
N PHE A 141 3.15 -20.56 -23.70
CA PHE A 141 3.13 -20.25 -22.28
C PHE A 141 4.46 -19.66 -21.83
N SER A 142 4.37 -18.61 -21.01
CA SER A 142 5.52 -18.01 -20.36
C SER A 142 5.21 -17.72 -18.89
N LEU A 143 6.26 -17.71 -18.07
CA LEU A 143 6.19 -17.10 -16.75
C LEU A 143 6.49 -15.61 -16.94
N ARG A 144 5.48 -14.77 -16.68
CA ARG A 144 5.63 -13.31 -16.81
C ARG A 144 6.32 -12.71 -15.59
N ARG A 145 6.07 -13.28 -14.41
CA ARG A 145 6.63 -12.89 -13.09
C ARG A 145 6.59 -14.09 -12.16
N VAL A 146 7.63 -14.27 -11.36
CA VAL A 146 7.66 -15.20 -10.21
C VAL A 146 8.34 -14.44 -9.08
N ARG A 147 7.57 -13.79 -8.21
CA ARG A 147 8.12 -12.84 -7.24
C ARG A 147 7.85 -13.28 -5.81
N LEU A 148 8.91 -13.22 -5.01
CA LEU A 148 8.85 -13.31 -3.56
C LEU A 148 9.07 -11.93 -2.98
N VAL A 149 8.37 -11.59 -1.91
CA VAL A 149 8.48 -10.31 -1.22
C VAL A 149 8.71 -10.58 0.25
N PHE A 150 9.79 -10.02 0.77
CA PHE A 150 10.08 -9.95 2.19
C PHE A 150 9.96 -8.50 2.62
N SER A 151 9.03 -8.19 3.51
CA SER A 151 8.82 -6.81 3.94
C SER A 151 8.29 -6.73 5.36
N GLY A 152 8.71 -5.71 6.10
CA GLY A 152 8.24 -5.43 7.45
C GLY A 152 9.16 -4.48 8.19
N ASP A 153 8.76 -4.15 9.41
CA ASP A 153 9.52 -3.23 10.26
C ASP A 153 10.63 -3.97 10.99
N ILE A 154 11.87 -3.50 10.81
CA ILE A 154 13.01 -3.96 11.61
C ILE A 154 12.89 -3.41 13.03
N ASN A 155 12.48 -2.14 13.15
CA ASN A 155 12.11 -1.45 14.39
C ASN A 155 11.11 -0.33 14.06
N ASP A 156 10.73 0.47 15.07
CA ASP A 156 9.74 1.56 14.93
C ASP A 156 10.06 2.60 13.83
N TYR A 157 11.30 2.71 13.35
CA TYR A 157 11.76 3.75 12.42
C TYR A 157 12.36 3.21 11.13
N ILE A 158 12.64 1.92 11.04
CA ILE A 158 13.30 1.32 9.87
C ILE A 158 12.46 0.14 9.40
N SER A 159 11.99 0.22 8.16
CA SER A 159 11.35 -0.90 7.47
C SER A 159 12.20 -1.40 6.31
N LEU A 160 12.03 -2.66 5.95
CA LEU A 160 12.72 -3.35 4.86
C LEU A 160 11.72 -3.73 3.78
N TYR A 161 12.15 -3.66 2.52
CA TYR A 161 11.48 -4.30 1.40
C TYR A 161 12.49 -4.95 0.45
N LEU A 162 12.35 -6.26 0.23
CA LEU A 162 13.17 -7.05 -0.69
C LEU A 162 12.27 -7.87 -1.61
N GLN A 163 12.49 -7.77 -2.93
CA GLN A 163 11.74 -8.51 -3.94
C GLN A 163 12.67 -9.05 -5.05
N PRO A 164 13.06 -10.32 -5.02
CA PRO A 164 13.57 -11.00 -6.21
C PRO A 164 12.43 -11.38 -7.18
N ASP A 165 12.75 -11.45 -8.48
CA ASP A 165 11.92 -12.01 -9.54
C ASP A 165 12.67 -13.15 -10.24
N PHE A 166 12.07 -14.33 -10.33
CA PHE A 166 12.65 -15.53 -10.93
C PHE A 166 12.19 -15.74 -12.38
N ALA A 167 11.43 -14.82 -12.96
CA ALA A 167 10.95 -14.91 -14.35
C ALA A 167 11.70 -13.92 -15.27
N THR A 168 13.03 -13.87 -15.15
CA THR A 168 13.88 -13.03 -15.99
C THR A 168 14.76 -13.84 -16.93
N THR A 169 15.23 -13.22 -18.01
CA THR A 169 16.02 -13.87 -19.06
C THR A 169 17.46 -13.36 -19.00
N ASN A 170 18.43 -14.27 -19.00
CA ASN A 170 19.86 -13.97 -19.11
C ASN A 170 20.56 -15.05 -19.96
N GLY A 171 20.33 -15.01 -21.27
CA GLY A 171 20.63 -16.13 -22.17
C GLY A 171 19.51 -17.18 -22.11
N ASP A 172 19.44 -17.93 -21.02
CA ASP A 172 18.33 -18.85 -20.73
C ASP A 172 17.19 -18.15 -19.94
N LEU A 173 16.09 -18.87 -19.73
CA LEU A 173 14.90 -18.39 -19.01
C LEU A 173 14.96 -18.68 -17.51
N ASN A 174 14.18 -17.91 -16.75
CA ASN A 174 13.88 -18.10 -15.33
C ASN A 174 15.06 -17.87 -14.37
N PHE A 175 15.86 -16.83 -14.62
CA PHE A 175 16.89 -16.37 -13.69
C PHE A 175 16.32 -15.47 -12.60
N ALA A 176 16.99 -15.48 -11.45
CA ALA A 176 16.73 -14.56 -10.36
C ALA A 176 17.33 -13.17 -10.65
N GLN A 177 16.51 -12.13 -10.58
CA GLN A 177 16.91 -10.74 -10.66
C GLN A 177 16.35 -9.96 -9.46
N LEU A 178 17.15 -9.03 -8.94
CA LEU A 178 16.67 -8.10 -7.93
C LEU A 178 15.69 -7.09 -8.53
N ARG A 179 14.47 -7.00 -8.00
CA ARG A 179 13.51 -5.95 -8.37
C ARG A 179 13.59 -4.80 -7.40
N ASP A 180 13.27 -5.05 -6.15
CA ASP A 180 13.30 -4.03 -5.09
C ASP A 180 14.26 -4.48 -3.98
N ALA A 181 15.05 -3.54 -3.47
CA ALA A 181 15.86 -3.68 -2.26
C ALA A 181 16.06 -2.28 -1.67
N TYR A 182 15.24 -1.94 -0.70
CA TYR A 182 15.32 -0.64 -0.03
C TYR A 182 14.93 -0.74 1.44
N ALA A 183 15.29 0.29 2.18
CA ALA A 183 14.77 0.56 3.50
C ALA A 183 14.02 1.89 3.52
N ASP A 184 12.89 1.96 4.22
CA ASP A 184 12.30 3.25 4.57
C ASP A 184 12.79 3.65 5.96
N LEU A 185 13.36 4.84 6.04
CA LEU A 185 13.88 5.47 7.25
C LEU A 185 12.87 6.55 7.68
N ALA A 186 12.00 6.21 8.62
CA ALA A 186 10.99 7.11 9.15
C ALA A 186 11.56 8.03 10.24
N PHE A 187 11.09 9.29 10.26
CA PHE A 187 11.46 10.27 11.29
C PHE A 187 10.50 10.30 12.47
N ASP A 188 9.36 9.63 12.34
CA ASP A 188 8.32 9.53 13.34
C ASP A 188 7.74 8.10 13.37
N LYS A 189 7.12 7.71 14.48
CA LYS A 189 6.56 6.36 14.64
C LYS A 189 5.31 6.08 13.79
N ALA A 190 4.67 7.13 13.25
CA ALA A 190 3.56 6.99 12.33
C ALA A 190 4.02 6.92 10.86
N HIS A 191 5.34 7.01 10.61
CA HIS A 191 5.97 6.96 9.30
C HIS A 191 5.43 8.03 8.34
N GLU A 192 4.97 9.16 8.89
CA GLU A 192 4.44 10.27 8.10
C GLU A 192 5.55 10.92 7.26
N TYR A 193 6.76 11.00 7.80
CA TYR A 193 7.93 11.48 7.08
C TYR A 193 8.96 10.36 6.97
N ARG A 194 9.33 10.00 5.75
CA ARG A 194 10.30 8.92 5.52
C ARG A 194 11.23 9.20 4.35
N ILE A 195 12.46 8.70 4.45
CA ILE A 195 13.37 8.58 3.32
C ILE A 195 13.48 7.12 2.93
N ARG A 196 13.09 6.79 1.70
CA ARG A 196 13.37 5.52 1.05
C ARG A 196 14.78 5.53 0.49
N ALA A 197 15.61 4.59 0.90
CA ALA A 197 16.97 4.43 0.41
C ALA A 197 17.17 3.04 -0.21
N GLY A 198 17.53 3.00 -1.49
CA GLY A 198 17.82 1.75 -2.20
C GLY A 198 17.20 1.68 -3.59
N GLN A 199 17.17 0.47 -4.16
CA GLN A 199 16.53 0.24 -5.45
C GLN A 199 15.04 0.06 -5.22
N SER A 200 14.25 1.00 -5.71
CA SER A 200 12.79 0.99 -5.57
C SER A 200 12.12 1.55 -6.80
N LYS A 201 10.80 1.55 -6.81
CA LYS A 201 10.07 2.32 -7.82
C LYS A 201 10.38 3.80 -7.72
N VAL A 202 10.56 4.45 -8.86
CA VAL A 202 10.63 5.91 -8.98
C VAL A 202 9.19 6.43 -9.01
N PRO A 203 8.82 7.44 -8.20
CA PRO A 203 7.46 7.97 -8.13
C PRO A 203 7.15 8.88 -9.33
N PHE A 204 7.00 8.28 -10.51
CA PHE A 204 6.53 8.91 -11.73
C PHE A 204 5.54 7.98 -12.46
N GLY A 205 4.28 8.39 -12.52
CA GLY A 205 3.17 7.61 -13.04
C GLY A 205 2.51 6.75 -11.97
N TRP A 206 1.24 6.98 -11.70
CA TRP A 206 0.36 6.23 -10.83
C TRP A 206 0.29 4.75 -11.25
N GLU A 207 0.15 4.44 -12.54
CA GLU A 207 0.13 3.03 -13.00
C GLU A 207 1.50 2.35 -12.83
N ASN A 208 2.58 3.11 -13.00
CA ASN A 208 3.94 2.63 -12.71
C ASN A 208 4.08 2.27 -11.23
N LEU A 209 3.56 3.10 -10.32
CA LEU A 209 3.57 2.88 -8.87
C LEU A 209 2.69 1.70 -8.44
N GLN A 210 1.64 1.39 -9.18
CA GLN A 210 0.77 0.23 -8.94
C GLN A 210 1.52 -1.12 -8.96
N SER A 211 1.28 -1.93 -7.94
CA SER A 211 1.83 -3.29 -7.86
C SER A 211 1.44 -4.09 -9.09
N SER A 212 2.39 -4.78 -9.73
CA SER A 212 2.10 -5.59 -10.91
C SER A 212 1.18 -6.79 -10.65
N GLN A 213 0.99 -7.16 -9.40
CA GLN A 213 0.01 -8.16 -8.94
C GLN A 213 -1.43 -7.62 -8.95
N ASN A 214 -1.60 -6.30 -8.84
CA ASN A 214 -2.91 -5.66 -8.61
C ASN A 214 -3.45 -4.95 -9.84
N ARG A 215 -2.75 -4.99 -10.99
CA ARG A 215 -3.19 -4.28 -12.20
C ARG A 215 -4.22 -5.11 -12.95
N LEU A 216 -5.21 -4.45 -13.54
CA LEU A 216 -6.20 -5.09 -14.41
C LEU A 216 -5.58 -5.41 -15.78
N THR A 217 -4.92 -4.42 -16.36
CA THR A 217 -4.24 -4.54 -17.64
C THR A 217 -2.98 -5.38 -17.54
N LEU A 218 -2.76 -6.17 -18.58
CA LEU A 218 -1.65 -7.11 -18.59
C LEU A 218 -0.30 -6.39 -18.67
N ASP A 219 -0.24 -5.26 -19.37
CA ASP A 219 0.92 -4.37 -19.48
C ASP A 219 0.58 -2.96 -19.00
N ARG A 220 1.63 -2.20 -18.67
CA ARG A 220 1.48 -0.79 -18.32
C ARG A 220 1.34 0.03 -19.59
N ASP A 221 0.85 1.25 -19.45
CA ASP A 221 0.90 2.21 -20.54
C ASP A 221 2.37 2.47 -20.95
N ASP A 222 2.57 2.70 -22.24
CA ASP A 222 3.91 2.93 -22.78
C ASP A 222 4.42 4.35 -22.51
N ALA A 223 3.53 5.32 -22.34
CA ALA A 223 3.87 6.73 -22.25
C ALA A 223 4.60 7.07 -20.94
N LEU A 224 4.06 6.63 -19.81
CA LEU A 224 4.61 6.78 -18.48
C LEU A 224 5.71 5.74 -18.23
N ASN A 225 5.57 4.51 -18.73
CA ASN A 225 6.60 3.48 -18.53
C ASN A 225 7.90 3.78 -19.29
N SER A 226 7.82 4.42 -20.47
CA SER A 226 9.01 4.85 -21.21
C SER A 226 9.87 5.86 -20.44
N ALA A 227 9.27 6.62 -19.51
CA ALA A 227 9.97 7.57 -18.67
C ALA A 227 10.80 6.91 -17.56
N VAL A 228 10.40 5.73 -17.09
CA VAL A 228 11.16 4.93 -16.12
C VAL A 228 11.01 3.46 -16.50
N PRO A 229 11.76 2.95 -17.50
CA PRO A 229 11.65 1.55 -17.92
C PRO A 229 11.90 0.60 -16.75
N SER A 230 11.06 -0.42 -16.59
CA SER A 230 11.04 -1.30 -15.39
C SER A 230 10.65 -0.61 -14.07
N GLU A 231 10.20 0.65 -14.13
CA GLU A 231 9.68 1.51 -13.06
C GLU A 231 10.66 1.83 -11.92
N ARG A 232 11.90 1.35 -11.97
CA ARG A 232 12.79 1.31 -10.80
C ARG A 232 14.18 1.81 -11.11
N ASP A 233 14.77 2.41 -10.09
CA ASP A 233 16.15 2.87 -10.10
C ASP A 233 16.70 2.91 -8.67
N LEU A 234 18.02 3.06 -8.55
CA LEU A 234 18.72 3.19 -7.29
C LEU A 234 18.79 4.66 -6.89
N GLY A 235 18.30 4.99 -5.69
CA GLY A 235 18.27 6.38 -5.24
C GLY A 235 17.79 6.59 -3.81
N LEU A 236 17.51 7.86 -3.51
CA LEU A 236 16.93 8.34 -2.27
C LEU A 236 15.63 9.08 -2.59
N PHE A 237 14.54 8.72 -1.92
CA PHE A 237 13.23 9.34 -2.11
C PHE A 237 12.64 9.75 -0.76
N ALA A 238 12.43 11.03 -0.54
CA ALA A 238 11.74 11.55 0.63
C ALA A 238 10.24 11.62 0.36
N TYR A 239 9.44 11.17 1.33
CA TYR A 239 7.99 11.15 1.24
C TYR A 239 7.36 11.76 2.49
N TRP A 240 6.21 12.41 2.28
CA TRP A 240 5.31 12.81 3.34
C TRP A 240 3.91 12.23 3.10
N SER A 241 3.32 11.56 4.10
CA SER A 241 1.96 10.98 4.07
C SER A 241 1.26 11.13 5.42
N PRO A 242 0.24 12.00 5.57
CA PRO A 242 -0.57 12.10 6.79
C PRO A 242 -1.20 10.76 7.20
N SER A 243 -1.24 10.48 8.50
CA SER A 243 -1.73 9.20 9.05
C SER A 243 -3.15 8.81 8.61
N ASP A 244 -4.05 9.78 8.44
CA ASP A 244 -5.41 9.59 7.94
C ASP A 244 -5.43 9.17 6.46
N VAL A 245 -4.58 9.80 5.63
CA VAL A 245 -4.40 9.41 4.22
C VAL A 245 -3.77 8.02 4.10
N GLN A 246 -2.77 7.70 4.93
CA GLN A 246 -2.20 6.35 4.99
C GLN A 246 -3.27 5.29 5.31
N LYS A 247 -4.17 5.58 6.27
CA LYS A 247 -5.30 4.70 6.61
C LYS A 247 -6.25 4.53 5.44
N LEU A 248 -6.56 5.63 4.73
CA LEU A 248 -7.42 5.58 3.55
C LEU A 248 -6.83 4.65 2.47
N TRP A 249 -5.55 4.79 2.10
CA TRP A 249 -4.91 3.88 1.14
C TRP A 249 -4.87 2.42 1.61
N LYS A 250 -4.62 2.19 2.91
CA LYS A 250 -4.68 0.85 3.51
C LYS A 250 -6.09 0.25 3.37
N ASP A 251 -7.13 1.03 3.57
CA ASP A 251 -8.51 0.56 3.46
C ASP A 251 -8.94 0.34 2.01
N LEU A 252 -8.51 1.17 1.07
CA LEU A 252 -8.69 0.93 -0.38
C LEU A 252 -8.01 -0.39 -0.81
N THR A 253 -6.80 -0.66 -0.28
CA THR A 253 -6.07 -1.91 -0.51
C THR A 253 -6.85 -3.11 0.01
N LYS A 254 -7.33 -3.05 1.26
CA LYS A 254 -8.11 -4.14 1.90
C LYS A 254 -9.40 -4.44 1.15
N LYS A 255 -10.04 -3.41 0.57
CA LYS A 255 -11.25 -3.53 -0.26
C LYS A 255 -10.97 -4.07 -1.67
N GLY A 256 -9.70 -4.28 -2.05
CA GLY A 256 -9.31 -4.79 -3.36
C GLY A 256 -9.50 -3.77 -4.49
N LEU A 257 -9.45 -2.47 -4.19
CA LEU A 257 -9.79 -1.40 -5.14
C LEU A 257 -8.64 -1.00 -6.06
N LYS A 258 -7.72 -1.92 -6.34
CA LYS A 258 -6.65 -1.72 -7.34
C LYS A 258 -5.82 -0.45 -7.09
N THR A 259 -5.46 -0.11 -5.85
CA THR A 259 -4.65 1.09 -5.54
C THR A 259 -3.16 0.95 -5.91
N SER A 260 -2.50 2.10 -6.12
CA SER A 260 -1.05 2.21 -6.31
C SER A 260 -0.25 1.92 -5.03
N GLY A 261 -0.83 2.22 -3.85
CA GLY A 261 -0.19 2.14 -2.54
C GLY A 261 0.35 3.49 -2.06
N ASP A 262 1.00 3.50 -0.90
CA ASP A 262 1.53 4.74 -0.28
C ASP A 262 2.94 5.07 -0.80
N TYR A 263 3.02 6.07 -1.67
CA TYR A 263 4.26 6.69 -2.15
C TYR A 263 4.34 8.18 -1.80
N GLY A 264 3.77 8.59 -0.66
CA GLY A 264 3.71 10.00 -0.29
C GLY A 264 2.49 10.70 -0.89
N VAL A 265 1.82 11.58 -0.14
CA VAL A 265 1.02 12.64 -0.80
C VAL A 265 1.92 13.67 -1.46
N LEU A 266 3.13 13.84 -0.92
CA LEU A 266 4.25 14.56 -1.53
C LEU A 266 5.48 13.66 -1.53
N GLY A 267 6.24 13.72 -2.61
CA GLY A 267 7.52 13.03 -2.75
C GLY A 267 8.53 13.85 -3.53
N ILE A 268 9.80 13.72 -3.16
CA ILE A 268 10.94 14.22 -3.95
C ILE A 268 12.06 13.19 -3.88
N GLY A 269 12.79 12.98 -4.98
CA GLY A 269 13.89 12.02 -4.96
C GLY A 269 14.97 12.28 -5.97
N VAL A 270 16.16 11.76 -5.66
CA VAL A 270 17.32 11.76 -6.54
C VAL A 270 17.75 10.32 -6.81
N TYR A 271 18.08 10.01 -8.06
CA TYR A 271 18.43 8.65 -8.47
C TYR A 271 19.37 8.64 -9.67
N ASN A 272 20.01 7.49 -9.91
CA ASN A 272 21.06 7.33 -10.94
C ASN A 272 20.54 7.58 -12.38
N GLY A 273 19.35 7.09 -12.72
CA GLY A 273 18.73 7.32 -14.02
C GLY A 273 19.17 6.36 -15.13
N GLN A 274 19.88 5.28 -14.78
CA GLN A 274 20.28 4.22 -15.71
C GLN A 274 19.24 3.09 -15.80
N GLY A 275 18.27 3.09 -14.88
CA GLY A 275 17.31 2.01 -14.70
C GLY A 275 17.85 0.86 -13.86
N ILE A 276 16.98 -0.12 -13.66
CA ILE A 276 17.18 -1.21 -12.72
C ILE A 276 18.43 -2.07 -13.00
N ASN A 277 19.20 -2.38 -11.95
CA ASN A 277 20.39 -3.25 -11.99
C ASN A 277 21.42 -2.87 -13.06
N LYS A 278 21.58 -1.59 -13.38
CA LYS A 278 22.65 -1.09 -14.25
C LYS A 278 23.68 -0.31 -13.45
N ALA A 279 24.93 -0.37 -13.91
CA ALA A 279 25.99 0.47 -13.38
C ALA A 279 25.75 1.93 -13.77
N GLU A 280 26.18 2.85 -12.90
CA GLU A 280 26.21 4.28 -13.22
C GLU A 280 27.12 4.53 -14.42
N ALA A 281 26.75 5.46 -15.29
CA ALA A 281 27.37 5.60 -16.60
C ALA A 281 27.40 7.04 -17.16
N ASN A 282 26.92 8.07 -16.46
CA ASN A 282 26.97 9.45 -16.95
C ASN A 282 27.30 10.52 -15.89
N ASP A 283 27.68 10.12 -14.66
CA ASP A 283 27.97 11.01 -13.52
C ASP A 283 26.87 12.03 -13.20
N GLY A 284 25.65 11.78 -13.71
CA GLY A 284 24.47 12.59 -13.52
C GLY A 284 23.50 11.93 -12.56
N MET A 285 22.56 12.72 -12.05
CA MET A 285 21.40 12.22 -11.32
C MET A 285 20.14 12.75 -11.98
N TYR A 286 19.08 11.97 -11.88
CA TYR A 286 17.73 12.45 -12.09
C TYR A 286 17.14 12.99 -10.79
N LEU A 287 16.26 13.97 -10.94
CA LEU A 287 15.34 14.45 -9.93
C LEU A 287 13.92 13.99 -10.30
N VAL A 288 13.14 13.62 -9.30
CA VAL A 288 11.70 13.40 -9.43
C VAL A 288 10.97 14.15 -8.32
N ALA A 289 9.82 14.72 -8.66
CA ALA A 289 8.85 15.28 -7.75
C ALA A 289 7.51 14.58 -7.97
N HIS A 290 6.82 14.24 -6.89
CA HIS A 290 5.57 13.49 -6.89
C HIS A 290 4.56 14.20 -6.00
N SER A 291 3.31 14.23 -6.45
CA SER A 291 2.20 14.70 -5.63
C SER A 291 0.93 13.93 -5.96
N THR A 292 0.16 13.56 -4.93
CA THR A 292 -1.13 12.90 -5.09
C THR A 292 -1.97 13.12 -3.84
N TYR A 293 -3.29 13.19 -3.98
CA TYR A 293 -4.18 13.26 -2.83
C TYR A 293 -5.49 12.50 -3.09
N PRO A 294 -5.85 11.51 -2.23
CA PRO A 294 -7.12 10.81 -2.30
C PRO A 294 -8.23 11.55 -1.54
N PHE A 295 -9.23 12.03 -2.26
CA PHE A 295 -10.41 12.71 -1.73
C PHE A 295 -11.59 11.75 -1.57
N GLU A 296 -12.13 11.65 -0.36
CA GLU A 296 -13.44 11.01 -0.15
C GLU A 296 -14.55 11.94 -0.67
N LEU A 297 -15.38 11.44 -1.59
CA LEU A 297 -16.40 12.24 -2.28
C LEU A 297 -17.75 12.28 -1.56
N GLY A 298 -17.83 11.79 -0.32
CA GLY A 298 -19.08 11.74 0.45
C GLY A 298 -19.73 13.11 0.69
N PHE A 299 -18.95 14.20 0.62
CA PHE A 299 -19.44 15.57 0.74
C PHE A 299 -20.33 16.00 -0.45
N LEU A 300 -20.27 15.30 -1.59
CA LEU A 300 -21.09 15.58 -2.78
C LEU A 300 -22.51 14.97 -2.69
N GLY A 301 -22.84 14.29 -1.59
CA GLY A 301 -24.17 13.73 -1.33
C GLY A 301 -24.16 12.20 -1.19
N SER A 302 -25.35 11.64 -0.93
CA SER A 302 -25.52 10.21 -0.64
C SER A 302 -25.06 9.29 -1.76
N ALA A 303 -25.18 9.72 -3.02
CA ALA A 303 -24.77 8.95 -4.20
C ALA A 303 -23.25 8.75 -4.30
N MET A 304 -22.44 9.62 -3.69
CA MET A 304 -20.98 9.57 -3.73
C MET A 304 -20.37 9.07 -2.40
N ARG A 305 -21.20 8.58 -1.47
CA ARG A 305 -20.74 8.11 -0.17
C ARG A 305 -19.82 6.90 -0.33
N GLY A 306 -18.62 7.00 0.25
CA GLY A 306 -17.59 5.96 0.18
C GLY A 306 -16.76 5.96 -1.10
N GLN A 307 -17.17 6.73 -2.12
CA GLN A 307 -16.40 6.91 -3.34
C GLN A 307 -15.14 7.74 -3.06
N VAL A 308 -14.03 7.36 -3.68
CA VAL A 308 -12.74 8.06 -3.53
C VAL A 308 -12.21 8.42 -4.90
N LEU A 309 -11.72 9.65 -5.02
CA LEU A 309 -11.04 10.19 -6.20
C LEU A 309 -9.65 10.64 -5.80
N GLU A 310 -8.63 10.03 -6.38
CA GLU A 310 -7.24 10.43 -6.21
C GLU A 310 -6.77 11.25 -7.41
N ILE A 311 -6.23 12.45 -7.16
CA ILE A 311 -5.71 13.34 -8.20
C ILE A 311 -4.28 13.69 -7.85
N GLY A 312 -3.41 13.76 -8.84
CA GLY A 312 -2.03 14.13 -8.63
C GLY A 312 -1.27 14.50 -9.88
N ALA A 313 0.01 14.82 -9.68
CA ALA A 313 0.94 15.19 -10.72
C ALA A 313 2.37 14.83 -10.32
N ASP A 314 3.14 14.42 -11.32
CA ASP A 314 4.54 14.00 -11.19
C ASP A 314 5.39 14.78 -12.18
N ALA A 315 6.64 15.04 -11.82
CA ALA A 315 7.61 15.63 -12.72
C ALA A 315 8.97 14.95 -12.53
N LEU A 316 9.71 14.78 -13.62
CA LEU A 316 11.10 14.34 -13.55
C LEU A 316 11.97 15.18 -14.47
N SER A 317 13.25 15.27 -14.13
CA SER A 317 14.26 15.90 -14.97
C SER A 317 15.63 15.27 -14.70
N GLY A 318 16.42 15.08 -15.75
CA GLY A 318 17.75 14.53 -15.61
C GLY A 318 18.46 14.30 -16.93
N ARG A 319 19.51 13.49 -16.87
CA ARG A 319 20.29 13.06 -18.04
C ARG A 319 20.46 11.57 -17.98
N PHE A 320 20.19 10.88 -19.09
CA PHE A 320 20.26 9.43 -19.16
C PHE A 320 21.44 8.99 -20.03
N ASN A 321 22.12 7.89 -19.68
CA ASN A 321 23.16 7.37 -20.56
C ASN A 321 22.56 6.45 -21.63
N ARG A 322 22.87 6.75 -22.89
CA ARG A 322 22.34 6.06 -24.06
C ARG A 322 23.32 5.01 -24.52
N SER A 323 22.83 3.81 -24.82
CA SER A 323 23.56 2.94 -25.75
C SER A 323 23.34 3.41 -27.18
N THR A 324 24.43 3.67 -27.90
CA THR A 324 24.38 3.90 -29.36
C THR A 324 24.94 2.68 -30.09
N ALA A 325 24.24 2.22 -31.12
CA ALA A 325 24.71 1.12 -31.97
C ALA A 325 24.25 1.33 -33.41
N ALA A 326 24.91 0.61 -34.33
CA ALA A 326 24.50 0.57 -35.72
C ALA A 326 23.04 0.05 -35.84
N TYR A 327 22.29 0.67 -36.75
CA TYR A 327 20.94 0.23 -37.10
C TYR A 327 20.71 0.30 -38.62
N THR A 328 19.71 -0.44 -39.08
CA THR A 328 19.20 -0.41 -40.45
C THR A 328 17.68 -0.32 -40.38
N SER A 329 17.08 0.64 -41.07
CA SER A 329 15.64 0.84 -41.14
C SER A 329 15.24 1.31 -42.54
N ARG A 330 13.93 1.37 -42.82
CA ARG A 330 13.41 1.95 -44.06
C ARG A 330 13.71 3.44 -44.24
N PHE A 331 14.12 4.12 -43.18
CA PHE A 331 14.39 5.57 -43.17
C PHE A 331 15.88 5.91 -43.29
N GLY A 332 16.76 4.93 -43.10
CA GLY A 332 18.21 5.14 -43.05
C GLY A 332 18.94 4.02 -42.31
N SER A 333 20.26 4.02 -42.44
CA SER A 333 21.16 3.12 -41.72
C SER A 333 22.42 3.86 -41.27
N GLY A 334 23.02 3.41 -40.17
CA GLY A 334 24.22 4.01 -39.62
C GLY A 334 24.34 3.85 -38.12
N THR A 335 25.41 4.40 -37.55
CA THR A 335 25.53 4.61 -36.09
C THR A 335 25.18 6.07 -35.83
N PRO A 336 24.19 6.37 -34.97
CA PRO A 336 23.74 7.75 -34.78
C PRO A 336 24.73 8.56 -33.95
N THR A 337 24.83 9.85 -34.28
CA THR A 337 25.57 10.81 -33.43
C THR A 337 24.64 11.34 -32.33
N ALA A 338 25.02 11.16 -31.08
CA ALA A 338 24.21 11.57 -29.94
C ALA A 338 24.61 12.98 -29.45
N ARG A 339 23.69 13.96 -29.52
CA ARG A 339 23.97 15.36 -29.17
C ARG A 339 23.41 15.79 -27.82
N ASP A 340 22.21 15.35 -27.46
CA ASP A 340 21.55 15.77 -26.22
C ASP A 340 21.00 14.56 -25.45
N ASN A 341 21.42 14.36 -24.21
CA ASN A 341 21.01 13.29 -23.31
C ASN A 341 19.99 13.70 -22.23
N SER A 342 19.49 14.92 -22.28
CA SER A 342 18.57 15.46 -21.30
C SER A 342 17.15 14.95 -21.50
N GLU A 343 16.42 14.90 -20.38
CA GLU A 343 15.02 14.56 -20.34
C GLU A 343 14.32 15.37 -19.25
N ASP A 344 13.10 15.79 -19.54
CA ASP A 344 12.15 16.24 -18.54
C ASP A 344 10.75 15.90 -18.99
N ARG A 345 9.92 15.54 -18.02
CA ARG A 345 8.53 15.16 -18.23
C ARG A 345 7.69 15.64 -17.07
N VAL A 346 6.44 15.94 -17.35
CA VAL A 346 5.37 16.14 -16.37
C VAL A 346 4.23 15.19 -16.70
N GLY A 347 3.68 14.53 -15.69
CA GLY A 347 2.52 13.67 -15.78
C GLY A 347 1.43 14.14 -14.82
N VAL A 348 0.17 13.92 -15.16
CA VAL A 348 -0.98 14.15 -14.28
C VAL A 348 -1.89 12.93 -14.30
N HIS A 349 -2.53 12.66 -13.16
CA HIS A 349 -3.46 11.54 -13.02
C HIS A 349 -4.73 11.92 -12.28
N ALA A 350 -5.81 11.22 -12.62
CA ALA A 350 -7.07 11.21 -11.91
C ALA A 350 -7.61 9.77 -11.84
N VAL A 351 -7.88 9.30 -10.62
CA VAL A 351 -8.24 7.91 -10.33
C VAL A 351 -9.47 7.86 -9.44
N LEU A 352 -10.62 7.55 -10.04
CA LEU A 352 -11.84 7.18 -9.34
C LEU A 352 -11.80 5.68 -9.04
N PHE A 353 -11.71 5.30 -7.77
CA PHE A 353 -11.61 3.90 -7.35
C PHE A 353 -12.91 3.12 -7.60
N PRO A 354 -12.88 1.83 -8.01
CA PRO A 354 -14.06 1.11 -8.47
C PRO A 354 -15.03 0.71 -7.34
N GLN A 355 -15.95 1.59 -6.97
CA GLN A 355 -16.94 1.40 -5.90
C GLN A 355 -18.40 1.75 -6.31
N PRO A 356 -19.01 1.02 -7.26
CA PRO A 356 -18.44 -0.09 -8.02
C PRO A 356 -17.78 0.35 -9.34
N PHE A 357 -18.20 1.50 -9.90
CA PHE A 357 -17.59 2.05 -11.10
C PHE A 357 -16.28 2.78 -10.78
N GLY A 358 -15.27 2.59 -11.62
CA GLY A 358 -13.98 3.25 -11.52
C GLY A 358 -13.49 3.76 -12.86
N LEU A 359 -12.70 4.82 -12.81
CA LEU A 359 -12.09 5.47 -13.96
C LEU A 359 -10.66 5.87 -13.59
N GLN A 360 -9.70 5.51 -14.42
CA GLN A 360 -8.32 5.93 -14.31
C GLN A 360 -7.94 6.68 -15.57
N ALA A 361 -7.34 7.85 -15.43
CA ALA A 361 -6.75 8.58 -16.54
C ALA A 361 -5.39 9.12 -16.10
N GLU A 362 -4.40 8.97 -16.96
CA GLU A 362 -3.06 9.48 -16.74
C GLU A 362 -2.49 9.99 -18.06
N TRP A 363 -1.83 11.14 -18.04
CA TRP A 363 -1.26 11.74 -19.24
C TRP A 363 0.05 12.43 -18.93
N ASN A 364 1.03 12.33 -19.83
CA ASN A 364 2.32 12.98 -19.68
C ASN A 364 2.75 13.72 -20.95
N TRP A 365 3.57 14.72 -20.72
CA TRP A 365 4.21 15.54 -21.75
C TRP A 365 5.65 15.79 -21.35
N GLY A 366 6.51 15.98 -22.35
CA GLY A 366 7.89 16.36 -22.07
C GLY A 366 8.75 16.37 -23.31
N ALA A 367 10.04 16.21 -23.09
CA ALA A 367 10.99 15.95 -24.15
C ALA A 367 12.14 15.09 -23.65
N GLY A 368 12.72 14.33 -24.56
CA GLY A 368 13.84 13.46 -24.27
C GLY A 368 14.66 13.16 -25.52
N SER A 369 15.83 12.59 -25.31
CA SER A 369 16.69 12.10 -26.39
C SER A 369 15.96 11.11 -27.27
N THR A 370 15.87 11.42 -28.56
CA THR A 370 15.11 10.65 -29.53
C THR A 370 15.92 10.53 -30.82
N LEU A 371 16.02 9.31 -31.36
CA LEU A 371 16.60 9.08 -32.69
C LEU A 371 15.74 9.72 -33.78
N ASP A 372 16.36 10.57 -34.59
CA ASP A 372 15.88 10.95 -35.91
C ASP A 372 16.60 10.08 -36.95
N PRO A 373 15.91 9.10 -37.56
CA PRO A 373 16.55 8.16 -38.45
C PRO A 373 16.88 8.74 -39.83
N VAL A 374 16.32 9.91 -40.18
CA VAL A 374 16.58 10.61 -41.45
C VAL A 374 17.88 11.40 -41.37
N THR A 375 18.09 12.11 -40.26
CA THR A 375 19.32 12.87 -40.03
C THR A 375 20.42 12.04 -39.37
N ASN A 376 20.11 10.83 -38.89
CA ASN A 376 21.00 9.93 -38.15
C ASN A 376 21.61 10.60 -36.90
N VAL A 377 20.78 11.37 -36.19
CA VAL A 377 21.15 12.11 -34.97
C VAL A 377 20.17 11.74 -33.86
N ILE A 378 20.69 11.58 -32.64
CA ILE A 378 19.86 11.54 -31.43
C ILE A 378 19.89 12.94 -30.81
N ASP A 379 18.73 13.58 -30.83
CA ASP A 379 18.53 14.92 -30.32
C ASP A 379 17.32 14.98 -29.39
N ARG A 380 17.16 16.08 -28.68
CA ARG A 380 16.02 16.29 -27.80
C ARG A 380 14.77 16.56 -28.63
N LYS A 381 13.74 15.72 -28.48
CA LYS A 381 12.45 15.85 -29.17
C LYS A 381 11.31 15.78 -28.17
N HIS A 382 10.21 16.42 -28.53
CA HIS A 382 8.97 16.36 -27.78
C HIS A 382 8.40 14.94 -27.75
N LEU A 383 7.75 14.61 -26.64
CA LEU A 383 6.98 13.39 -26.43
C LEU A 383 5.70 13.70 -25.67
N GLU A 384 4.66 12.91 -25.94
CA GLU A 384 3.39 12.98 -25.24
C GLU A 384 2.63 11.65 -25.31
N GLY A 385 1.76 11.42 -24.34
CA GLY A 385 0.85 10.29 -24.36
C GLY A 385 0.30 9.95 -22.98
N GLY A 386 -0.57 8.96 -22.94
CA GLY A 386 -1.26 8.56 -21.74
C GLY A 386 -2.29 7.49 -22.00
N TYR A 387 -3.19 7.32 -21.04
CA TYR A 387 -4.25 6.34 -21.12
C TYR A 387 -5.52 6.78 -20.41
N VAL A 388 -6.63 6.14 -20.78
CA VAL A 388 -7.89 6.16 -20.04
C VAL A 388 -8.37 4.72 -19.87
N GLN A 389 -8.74 4.35 -18.65
CA GLN A 389 -9.26 3.03 -18.30
C GLN A 389 -10.54 3.15 -17.48
N ALA A 390 -11.61 2.54 -17.97
CA ALA A 390 -12.84 2.34 -17.21
C ALA A 390 -12.90 0.90 -16.67
N MET A 391 -13.42 0.74 -15.46
CA MET A 391 -13.56 -0.57 -14.83
C MET A 391 -14.78 -0.62 -13.90
N TYR A 392 -15.27 -1.81 -13.60
CA TYR A 392 -16.39 -1.98 -12.69
C TYR A 392 -16.15 -3.16 -11.76
N LYS A 393 -16.41 -3.02 -10.46
CA LYS A 393 -16.25 -4.07 -9.46
C LYS A 393 -17.56 -4.80 -9.23
N ILE A 394 -17.57 -6.11 -9.43
CA ILE A 394 -18.71 -6.98 -9.17
C ILE A 394 -18.30 -8.02 -8.15
N ASP A 395 -18.87 -7.94 -6.95
CA ASP A 395 -18.62 -8.92 -5.90
C ASP A 395 -19.64 -10.06 -5.93
N GLU A 396 -19.25 -11.18 -5.32
CA GLU A 396 -20.09 -12.36 -5.12
C GLU A 396 -20.62 -12.99 -6.42
N VAL A 397 -19.75 -13.06 -7.43
CA VAL A 397 -20.10 -13.62 -8.74
C VAL A 397 -20.23 -15.15 -8.70
N PHE A 398 -21.08 -15.69 -9.57
CA PHE A 398 -21.33 -17.13 -9.73
C PHE A 398 -21.72 -17.86 -8.43
N GLY A 399 -22.34 -17.17 -7.47
CA GLY A 399 -22.71 -17.74 -6.18
C GLY A 399 -21.51 -18.04 -5.26
N THR A 400 -20.34 -17.48 -5.56
CA THR A 400 -19.11 -17.61 -4.75
C THR A 400 -18.81 -16.30 -4.02
N LYS A 401 -17.71 -16.26 -3.24
CA LYS A 401 -17.16 -15.00 -2.70
C LYS A 401 -16.12 -14.34 -3.64
N GLY A 402 -16.05 -14.77 -4.89
CA GLY A 402 -15.15 -14.20 -5.88
C GLY A 402 -15.61 -12.82 -6.37
N THR A 403 -14.67 -12.09 -6.96
CA THR A 403 -14.88 -10.73 -7.48
C THR A 403 -14.47 -10.66 -8.95
N MET A 404 -15.26 -9.98 -9.78
CA MET A 404 -14.92 -9.68 -11.17
C MET A 404 -14.67 -8.20 -11.40
N PHE A 405 -13.73 -7.94 -12.30
CA PHE A 405 -13.42 -6.62 -12.83
C PHE A 405 -13.40 -6.63 -14.36
N PRO A 406 -14.56 -6.46 -15.03
CA PRO A 406 -14.55 -6.02 -16.42
C PRO A 406 -13.90 -4.64 -16.54
N TYR A 407 -13.08 -4.46 -17.57
CA TYR A 407 -12.39 -3.20 -17.87
C TYR A 407 -12.19 -2.98 -19.35
N VAL A 408 -11.98 -1.72 -19.71
CA VAL A 408 -11.47 -1.30 -21.01
C VAL A 408 -10.43 -0.21 -20.79
N LYS A 409 -9.28 -0.31 -21.47
CA LYS A 409 -8.22 0.70 -21.48
C LYS A 409 -7.91 1.08 -22.92
N TRP A 410 -7.85 2.37 -23.18
CA TRP A 410 -7.23 2.94 -24.38
C TRP A 410 -5.94 3.63 -23.98
N GLN A 411 -4.87 3.45 -24.74
CA GLN A 411 -3.61 4.17 -24.58
C GLN A 411 -3.09 4.70 -25.90
N THR A 412 -2.37 5.82 -25.83
CA THR A 412 -1.60 6.34 -26.97
C THR A 412 -0.29 6.95 -26.49
N TYR A 413 0.76 6.84 -27.32
CA TYR A 413 2.07 7.42 -27.03
C TYR A 413 2.78 7.79 -28.33
N ASP A 414 3.33 9.00 -28.40
CA ASP A 414 4.25 9.41 -29.45
C ASP A 414 5.51 10.03 -28.80
N GLY A 415 6.62 9.31 -28.83
CA GLY A 415 7.80 9.73 -28.09
C GLY A 415 8.95 8.73 -28.07
N ALA A 416 10.05 9.08 -27.39
CA ALA A 416 11.19 8.19 -27.27
C ALA A 416 10.94 7.00 -26.33
N TRP A 417 11.43 5.83 -26.71
CA TRP A 417 11.62 4.71 -25.80
C TRP A 417 13.07 4.63 -25.34
N LYS A 418 13.42 5.32 -24.25
CA LYS A 418 14.81 5.45 -23.78
C LYS A 418 15.46 4.14 -23.33
N GLY A 419 14.64 3.14 -22.96
CA GLY A 419 15.11 1.82 -22.52
C GLY A 419 15.71 0.96 -23.63
N VAL A 420 15.56 1.36 -24.90
CA VAL A 420 16.08 0.64 -26.07
C VAL A 420 17.24 1.41 -26.69
N THR A 421 18.21 0.68 -27.22
CA THR A 421 19.39 1.23 -27.93
C THR A 421 18.97 2.24 -28.98
N ASN A 422 19.72 3.35 -29.06
CA ASN A 422 19.48 4.54 -29.87
C ASN A 422 18.28 5.41 -29.43
N ALA A 423 17.50 5.04 -28.40
CA ALA A 423 16.31 5.77 -27.96
C ALA A 423 15.33 6.07 -29.13
N PRO A 424 14.81 5.03 -29.79
CA PRO A 424 13.94 5.19 -30.96
C PRO A 424 12.64 5.92 -30.60
N ARG A 425 12.14 6.73 -31.53
CA ARG A 425 10.77 7.26 -31.46
C ARG A 425 9.78 6.13 -31.72
N VAL A 426 8.76 6.02 -30.89
CA VAL A 426 7.65 5.09 -31.04
C VAL A 426 6.34 5.84 -31.15
N SER A 427 5.45 5.31 -31.97
CA SER A 427 4.03 5.65 -32.04
C SER A 427 3.23 4.43 -31.61
N VAL A 428 2.33 4.61 -30.64
CA VAL A 428 1.51 3.56 -30.02
C VAL A 428 0.06 4.06 -30.00
N ASP A 429 -0.86 3.20 -30.41
CA ASP A 429 -2.29 3.33 -30.21
C ASP A 429 -2.86 1.93 -29.97
N GLU A 430 -3.41 1.69 -28.78
CA GLU A 430 -3.88 0.36 -28.39
C GLU A 430 -5.16 0.45 -27.56
N VAL A 431 -6.05 -0.52 -27.75
CA VAL A 431 -7.22 -0.74 -26.90
C VAL A 431 -7.19 -2.16 -26.36
N GLU A 432 -7.32 -2.31 -25.04
CA GLU A 432 -7.45 -3.60 -24.36
C GLU A 432 -8.79 -3.63 -23.60
N ALA A 433 -9.63 -4.61 -23.89
CA ALA A 433 -10.86 -4.88 -23.16
C ALA A 433 -10.79 -6.28 -22.55
N GLY A 434 -11.02 -6.39 -21.24
CA GLY A 434 -10.83 -7.65 -20.54
C GLY A 434 -11.68 -7.80 -19.29
N VAL A 435 -11.61 -8.99 -18.70
CA VAL A 435 -12.22 -9.30 -17.42
C VAL A 435 -11.19 -10.04 -16.58
N GLU A 436 -10.91 -9.50 -15.40
CA GLU A 436 -10.24 -10.24 -14.33
C GLU A 436 -11.30 -10.90 -13.44
N TYR A 437 -11.12 -12.18 -13.14
CA TYR A 437 -11.90 -12.91 -12.16
C TYR A 437 -11.00 -13.38 -11.03
N GLN A 438 -11.17 -12.77 -9.87
CA GLN A 438 -10.56 -13.19 -8.61
C GLN A 438 -11.42 -14.29 -7.99
N ILE A 439 -11.12 -15.55 -8.34
CA ILE A 439 -11.86 -16.73 -7.88
C ILE A 439 -11.82 -16.82 -6.35
N ASN A 440 -10.63 -16.58 -5.79
CA ASN A 440 -10.39 -16.42 -4.37
C ASN A 440 -9.11 -15.61 -4.16
N LYS A 441 -8.70 -15.36 -2.91
CA LYS A 441 -7.50 -14.56 -2.60
C LYS A 441 -6.20 -15.13 -3.18
N ALA A 442 -6.14 -16.43 -3.44
CA ALA A 442 -4.96 -17.13 -3.92
C ALA A 442 -4.97 -17.36 -5.43
N LEU A 443 -6.07 -17.13 -6.15
CA LEU A 443 -6.19 -17.48 -7.56
C LEU A 443 -7.03 -16.47 -8.35
N GLU A 444 -6.43 -15.93 -9.41
CA GLU A 444 -7.01 -14.94 -10.30
C GLU A 444 -6.79 -15.34 -11.76
N LEU A 445 -7.79 -15.10 -12.60
CA LEU A 445 -7.73 -15.34 -14.06
C LEU A 445 -8.12 -14.06 -14.79
N THR A 446 -7.26 -13.57 -15.67
CA THR A 446 -7.55 -12.45 -16.57
C THR A 446 -7.61 -12.95 -18.00
N VAL A 447 -8.67 -12.56 -18.72
CA VAL A 447 -8.77 -12.74 -20.18
C VAL A 447 -9.06 -11.38 -20.79
N ALA A 448 -8.30 -11.02 -21.83
CA ALA A 448 -8.44 -9.75 -22.52
C ALA A 448 -8.33 -9.93 -24.03
N TYR A 449 -9.02 -9.07 -24.77
CA TYR A 449 -8.80 -8.82 -26.18
C TYR A 449 -8.06 -7.50 -26.32
N SER A 450 -6.99 -7.49 -27.11
CA SER A 450 -6.20 -6.30 -27.38
C SER A 450 -6.10 -6.09 -28.88
N THR A 451 -6.37 -4.86 -29.32
CA THR A 451 -6.02 -4.38 -30.66
C THR A 451 -4.86 -3.41 -30.51
N MET A 452 -3.80 -3.64 -31.27
CA MET A 452 -2.52 -2.96 -31.07
C MET A 452 -2.01 -2.40 -32.39
N ASN A 453 -1.54 -1.16 -32.36
CA ASN A 453 -0.82 -0.52 -33.45
C ASN A 453 0.41 0.19 -32.87
N ARG A 454 1.60 -0.35 -33.11
CA ARG A 454 2.82 0.14 -32.48
C ARG A 454 4.07 0.08 -33.35
N THR A 455 5.00 1.00 -33.10
CA THR A 455 6.33 0.94 -33.72
C THR A 455 7.15 -0.22 -33.15
N GLN A 456 7.74 -1.02 -34.04
CA GLN A 456 8.57 -2.16 -33.70
C GLN A 456 10.01 -1.73 -33.35
N ILE A 457 10.38 -1.94 -32.09
CA ILE A 457 11.70 -1.56 -31.53
C ILE A 457 12.44 -2.71 -30.81
N GLN A 458 11.86 -3.90 -30.77
CA GLN A 458 12.46 -5.10 -30.14
C GLN A 458 13.06 -6.08 -31.13
N THR A 459 12.90 -5.87 -32.43
CA THR A 459 13.75 -6.54 -33.41
C THR A 459 15.19 -6.07 -33.23
N GLN A 460 16.16 -6.91 -33.61
CA GLN A 460 17.55 -6.46 -33.69
C GLN A 460 17.60 -5.17 -34.53
N THR A 461 18.42 -4.21 -34.12
CA THR A 461 18.44 -2.86 -34.74
C THR A 461 18.76 -2.88 -36.24
N THR A 462 19.32 -3.97 -36.75
CA THR A 462 19.67 -4.17 -38.17
C THR A 462 18.69 -5.06 -38.94
N ALA A 463 17.65 -5.59 -38.29
CA ALA A 463 16.66 -6.46 -38.92
C ALA A 463 15.57 -5.65 -39.64
N ALA A 464 14.96 -6.27 -40.66
CA ALA A 464 14.05 -5.60 -41.59
C ALA A 464 12.83 -4.89 -40.95
N GLY A 465 12.40 -5.28 -39.75
CA GLY A 465 11.25 -4.67 -39.06
C GLY A 465 11.56 -3.51 -38.11
N PHE A 466 12.83 -3.16 -37.88
CA PHE A 466 13.18 -2.10 -36.93
C PHE A 466 12.64 -0.71 -37.39
N LEU A 467 11.99 0.01 -36.48
CA LEU A 467 11.30 1.30 -36.69
C LEU A 467 10.10 1.27 -37.65
N GLN A 468 9.62 0.09 -38.04
CA GLN A 468 8.40 -0.02 -38.82
C GLN A 468 7.17 -0.10 -37.91
N GLN A 469 6.00 0.25 -38.44
CA GLN A 469 4.74 0.17 -37.71
C GLN A 469 4.14 -1.24 -37.88
N ALA A 470 3.82 -1.91 -36.78
CA ALA A 470 3.17 -3.22 -36.76
C ALA A 470 1.77 -3.10 -36.13
N SER A 471 0.81 -3.85 -36.66
CA SER A 471 -0.56 -3.87 -36.12
C SER A 471 -1.10 -5.28 -36.01
N GLY A 472 -2.05 -5.48 -35.09
CA GLY A 472 -2.73 -6.77 -34.94
C GLY A 472 -3.58 -6.87 -33.70
N ASP A 473 -4.40 -7.91 -33.68
CA ASP A 473 -5.30 -8.24 -32.58
C ASP A 473 -4.89 -9.54 -31.91
N MET A 474 -5.13 -9.64 -30.61
CA MET A 474 -4.83 -10.83 -29.84
C MET A 474 -5.77 -11.06 -28.68
N ILE A 475 -5.91 -12.34 -28.31
CA ILE A 475 -6.43 -12.75 -27.00
C ILE A 475 -5.25 -12.94 -26.07
N ARG A 476 -5.34 -12.35 -24.89
CA ARG A 476 -4.32 -12.40 -23.87
C ARG A 476 -4.90 -12.99 -22.60
N THR A 477 -4.20 -13.96 -22.02
CA THR A 477 -4.67 -14.68 -20.84
C THR A 477 -3.57 -14.71 -19.80
N GLN A 478 -3.94 -14.45 -18.54
CA GLN A 478 -3.06 -14.58 -17.40
C GLN A 478 -3.71 -15.37 -16.28
N LEU A 479 -3.04 -16.41 -15.82
CA LEU A 479 -3.35 -17.07 -14.56
C LEU A 479 -2.38 -16.56 -13.50
N GLN A 480 -2.88 -15.98 -12.43
CA GLN A 480 -2.10 -15.51 -11.29
C GLN A 480 -2.46 -16.33 -10.05
N PHE A 481 -1.45 -16.81 -9.34
CA PHE A 481 -1.62 -17.39 -8.02
C PHE A 481 -0.78 -16.67 -6.98
N ASN A 482 -1.40 -16.38 -5.84
CA ASN A 482 -0.85 -15.60 -4.73
C ASN A 482 -0.62 -16.51 -3.54
N TYR A 483 0.47 -16.30 -2.79
CA TYR A 483 0.87 -17.15 -1.68
C TYR A 483 1.63 -16.42 -0.58
#